data_AF-A0A343TAM3-F1
#
_entry.id   AF-A0A343TAM3-F1
#
_cell.length_a   1.000
_cell.length_b   1.000
_cell.length_c   1.000
_cell.angle_alpha   90.00
_cell.angle_beta   90.00
_cell.angle_gamma   90.00
#
_symmetry.space_group_name_H-M   'P 1'
#
loop_
_entity.id
_entity.type
_entity.pdbx_description
1 polymer ?
#
loop_
_entity_poly.entity_id
_entity_poly.type
_entity_poly.pdbx_seq_one_letter_code
_entity_poly.pdbx_strand_id
1 'polypeptide(L)'
;MLSLFIIMMLISMVMFILYLMLFYNNQSLEKQSAFECGFEPLSEMRTPFSLRFFILVILFLIFDIEISLLFPIISISMMTSSLFMKFSLLIFLSVLLIGLFHEWNEGAIDWVSM
;
A
#
# COMPACT_ATOMS: atom_id res chain seq x y z
N MET A 1 14.77 -20.23 -12.23
CA MET A 1 13.64 -19.36 -11.87
C MET A 1 12.31 -20.11 -11.87
N LEU A 2 11.87 -20.71 -12.97
CA LEU A 2 10.60 -21.45 -13.02
C LEU A 2 10.54 -22.62 -12.00
N SER A 3 11.64 -23.38 -11.87
CA SER A 3 11.73 -24.48 -10.91
C SER A 3 11.58 -24.03 -9.45
N LEU A 4 12.19 -22.91 -9.08
CA LEU A 4 12.05 -22.30 -7.74
C LEU A 4 10.61 -21.88 -7.47
N PHE A 5 9.94 -21.26 -8.44
CA PHE A 5 8.54 -20.86 -8.29
C PHE A 5 7.62 -22.05 -8.07
N ILE A 6 7.83 -23.15 -8.81
CA ILE A 6 7.07 -24.39 -8.66
C ILE A 6 7.29 -25.00 -7.26
N ILE A 7 8.53 -25.02 -6.78
CA ILE A 7 8.86 -25.53 -5.45
C ILE A 7 8.16 -24.72 -4.34
N MET A 8 8.15 -23.40 -4.42
CA MET A 8 7.49 -22.55 -3.43
C MET A 8 5.98 -22.78 -3.39
N MET A 9 5.33 -22.90 -4.54
CA MET A 9 3.89 -23.21 -4.64
C MET A 9 3.56 -24.59 -4.06
N LEU A 10 4.41 -25.59 -4.34
CA LEU A 10 4.22 -26.94 -3.79
C LEU A 10 4.33 -26.94 -2.27
N ILE A 11 5.33 -26.25 -1.71
CA ILE A 11 5.50 -26.15 -0.25
C ILE A 11 4.27 -25.47 0.39
N SER A 12 3.77 -24.36 -0.17
CA SER A 12 2.57 -23.70 0.38
C SER A 12 1.34 -24.59 0.34
N MET A 13 1.15 -25.35 -0.76
CA MET A 13 0.04 -26.29 -0.88
C MET A 13 0.14 -27.44 0.12
N VAL A 14 1.33 -28.02 0.29
CA VAL A 14 1.55 -29.09 1.27
C VAL A 14 1.26 -28.60 2.68
N MET A 15 1.74 -27.40 3.05
CA MET A 15 1.46 -26.81 4.36
C MET A 15 -0.04 -26.55 4.58
N PHE A 16 -0.75 -26.09 3.56
CA PHE A 16 -2.20 -25.88 3.62
C PHE A 16 -2.97 -27.19 3.78
N ILE A 17 -2.60 -28.25 3.04
CA ILE A 17 -3.21 -29.58 3.16
C ILE A 17 -2.96 -30.15 4.56
N LEU A 18 -1.73 -30.05 5.07
CA LEU A 18 -1.39 -30.50 6.42
C LEU A 18 -2.22 -29.77 7.49
N TYR A 19 -2.41 -28.45 7.34
CA TYR A 19 -3.29 -27.69 8.21
C TYR A 19 -4.72 -28.24 8.21
N LEU A 20 -5.32 -28.46 7.03
CA LEU A 20 -6.68 -28.98 6.92
C LEU A 20 -6.83 -30.40 7.50
N MET A 21 -5.81 -31.25 7.33
CA MET A 21 -5.82 -32.63 7.86
C MET A 21 -5.67 -32.68 9.39
N LEU A 22 -4.91 -31.76 9.98
CA LEU A 22 -4.67 -31.69 11.43
C LEU A 22 -5.70 -30.83 12.17
N PHE A 23 -6.51 -30.06 11.45
CA PHE A 23 -7.46 -29.12 12.04
C PHE A 23 -8.58 -29.85 12.80
N TYR A 24 -8.55 -29.77 14.12
CA TYR A 24 -9.63 -30.24 14.98
C TYR A 24 -10.72 -29.17 15.10
N ASN A 25 -11.85 -29.44 14.46
CA ASN A 25 -12.95 -28.47 14.32
C ASN A 25 -13.90 -28.49 15.53
N ASN A 26 -13.57 -27.77 16.61
CA ASN A 26 -14.50 -27.55 17.72
C ASN A 26 -15.22 -26.20 17.56
N GLN A 27 -16.28 -26.20 16.75
CA GLN A 27 -17.10 -25.03 16.42
C GLN A 27 -18.12 -24.76 17.52
N SER A 28 -17.75 -23.96 18.52
CA SER A 28 -18.73 -23.31 19.39
C SER A 28 -19.20 -22.00 18.75
N LEU A 29 -20.45 -21.62 18.99
CA LEU A 29 -21.02 -20.35 18.51
C LEU A 29 -20.16 -19.15 18.96
N GLU A 30 -19.64 -19.20 20.19
CA GLU A 30 -18.74 -18.16 20.72
C GLU A 30 -17.43 -18.04 19.92
N LYS A 31 -16.84 -19.16 19.47
CA LYS A 31 -15.63 -19.14 18.63
C LYS A 31 -15.90 -18.63 17.21
N GLN A 32 -17.14 -18.71 16.74
CA GLN A 32 -17.55 -18.22 15.42
C GLN A 32 -18.03 -16.76 15.46
N SER A 33 -18.23 -16.20 16.66
CA SER A 33 -18.60 -14.79 16.86
C SER A 33 -17.37 -13.87 16.84
N ALA A 34 -17.57 -12.60 16.49
CA ALA A 34 -16.51 -11.59 16.51
C ALA A 34 -16.03 -11.35 17.95
N PHE A 35 -14.73 -11.14 18.12
CA PHE A 35 -14.15 -10.85 19.42
C PHE A 35 -14.44 -9.40 19.84
N GLU A 36 -15.31 -9.21 20.83
CA GLU A 36 -15.62 -7.91 21.44
C GLU A 36 -15.37 -7.91 22.95
N CYS A 37 -14.24 -8.46 23.40
CA CYS A 37 -13.89 -8.54 24.83
C CYS A 37 -14.96 -9.20 25.72
N GLY A 38 -15.77 -10.10 25.16
CA GLY A 38 -16.84 -10.81 25.89
C GLY A 38 -18.19 -10.09 25.92
N PHE A 39 -18.33 -8.97 25.18
CA PHE A 39 -19.59 -8.26 25.02
C PHE A 39 -20.30 -8.65 23.72
N GLU A 40 -21.61 -8.45 23.68
CA GLU A 40 -22.38 -8.52 22.44
C GLU A 40 -22.09 -7.30 21.56
N PRO A 41 -22.08 -7.46 20.22
CA PRO A 41 -21.80 -6.38 19.29
C PRO A 41 -22.70 -5.18 19.50
N LEU A 42 -22.11 -4.07 19.96
CA LEU A 42 -22.81 -2.82 20.28
C LEU A 42 -23.21 -2.04 19.03
N SER A 43 -22.54 -2.27 17.90
CA SER A 43 -22.77 -1.56 16.65
C SER A 43 -22.44 -2.41 15.43
N GLU A 44 -23.05 -2.08 14.29
CA GLU A 44 -22.67 -2.60 12.98
C GLU A 44 -21.17 -2.36 12.72
N MET A 45 -20.44 -3.38 12.26
CA MET A 45 -19.01 -3.28 11.90
C MET A 45 -18.71 -2.27 10.79
N ARG A 46 -19.73 -1.78 10.08
CA ARG A 46 -19.59 -0.83 8.97
C ARG A 46 -19.84 0.59 9.46
N THR A 47 -18.78 1.22 9.93
CA THR A 47 -18.79 2.66 10.22
C THR A 47 -18.42 3.45 8.96
N PRO A 48 -18.97 4.66 8.77
CA PRO A 48 -18.55 5.52 7.68
C PRO A 48 -17.05 5.82 7.85
N PHE A 49 -16.30 5.50 6.79
CA PHE A 49 -14.86 5.67 6.76
C PHE A 49 -14.50 7.16 6.71
N SER A 50 -13.39 7.55 7.33
CA SER A 50 -12.98 8.94 7.31
C SER A 50 -12.49 9.35 5.91
N LEU A 51 -12.98 10.49 5.42
CA LEU A 51 -12.57 11.03 4.11
C LEU A 51 -11.06 11.34 4.03
N ARG A 52 -10.38 11.51 5.17
CA ARG A 52 -8.95 11.80 5.22
C ARG A 52 -8.10 10.63 4.73
N PHE A 53 -8.46 9.41 5.11
CA PHE A 53 -7.77 8.23 4.58
C PHE A 53 -7.97 8.07 3.07
N PHE A 54 -9.13 8.47 2.56
CA PHE A 54 -9.39 8.46 1.12
C PHE A 54 -8.46 9.43 0.37
N ILE A 55 -8.24 10.63 0.90
CA ILE A 55 -7.29 11.61 0.34
C ILE A 55 -5.86 11.04 0.34
N LEU A 56 -5.45 10.36 1.41
CA LEU A 56 -4.13 9.71 1.49
C LEU A 56 -3.96 8.64 0.40
N VAL A 57 -4.98 7.83 0.13
CA VAL A 57 -4.93 6.81 -0.94
C VAL A 57 -4.79 7.44 -2.33
N ILE A 58 -5.51 8.53 -2.61
CA ILE A 58 -5.40 9.26 -3.88
C ILE A 58 -3.99 9.85 -4.03
N LEU A 59 -3.50 10.50 -2.98
CA LEU A 59 -2.17 11.11 -2.95
C LEU A 59 -1.08 10.06 -3.19
N PHE A 60 -1.17 8.90 -2.51
CA PHE A 60 -0.27 7.78 -2.74
C PHE A 60 -0.28 7.30 -4.19
N LEU A 61 -1.46 7.18 -4.81
CA LEU A 61 -1.58 6.74 -6.20
C LEU A 61 -0.92 7.71 -7.17
N ILE A 62 -1.09 9.02 -6.95
CA ILE A 62 -0.45 10.06 -7.79
C ILE A 62 1.07 9.98 -7.65
N PHE A 63 1.59 9.94 -6.42
CA PHE A 63 3.03 9.83 -6.18
C PHE A 63 3.65 8.55 -6.76
N ASP A 64 2.93 7.43 -6.76
CA ASP A 64 3.40 6.18 -7.37
C ASP A 64 3.57 6.32 -8.90
N ILE A 65 2.62 6.98 -9.56
CA ILE A 65 2.73 7.31 -11.00
C ILE A 65 3.93 8.25 -11.26
N GLU A 66 4.13 9.26 -10.42
CA GLU A 66 5.24 10.19 -10.56
C GLU A 66 6.60 9.50 -10.41
N ILE A 67 6.74 8.59 -9.44
CA ILE A 67 7.96 7.79 -9.24
C ILE A 67 8.19 6.85 -10.43
N SER A 68 7.13 6.26 -10.98
CA SER A 68 7.21 5.39 -12.15
C SER A 68 7.80 6.13 -13.39
N LEU A 69 7.52 7.43 -13.50
CA LEU A 69 8.07 8.30 -14.56
C LEU A 69 9.49 8.78 -14.25
N LEU A 70 9.80 9.02 -12.98
CA LEU A 70 11.11 9.49 -12.52
C LEU A 70 12.23 8.48 -12.79
N PHE A 71 11.99 7.18 -12.56
CA PHE A 71 13.00 6.12 -12.71
C PHE A 71 13.61 6.05 -14.13
N PRO A 72 12.82 5.96 -15.21
CA PRO A 72 13.33 5.97 -16.57
C PRO A 72 14.14 7.24 -16.91
N ILE A 73 13.67 8.41 -16.47
CA ILE A 73 14.33 9.70 -16.75
C ILE A 73 15.71 9.74 -16.07
N ILE A 74 15.80 9.29 -14.81
CA ILE A 74 17.09 9.20 -14.11
C ILE A 74 18.03 8.25 -14.86
N SER A 75 17.55 7.06 -15.23
CA SER A 75 18.37 6.07 -15.96
C SER A 75 18.96 6.66 -17.24
N ILE A 76 18.13 7.33 -18.06
CA ILE A 76 18.57 7.95 -19.32
C ILE A 76 19.51 9.14 -19.06
N SER A 77 19.25 9.94 -18.04
CA SER A 77 20.10 11.09 -17.67
C SER A 77 21.49 10.68 -17.19
N MET A 78 21.65 9.48 -16.63
CA MET A 78 22.94 8.93 -16.24
C MET A 78 23.71 8.36 -17.44
N MET A 79 23.00 7.79 -18.41
CA MET A 79 23.62 7.24 -19.63
C MET A 79 24.02 8.32 -20.64
N THR A 80 23.37 9.49 -20.61
CA THR A 80 23.60 10.57 -21.57
C THR A 80 24.12 11.85 -20.90
N SER A 81 25.16 12.46 -21.45
CA SER A 81 25.72 13.73 -20.94
C SER A 81 24.96 14.98 -21.44
N SER A 82 23.69 14.82 -21.83
CA SER A 82 22.90 15.92 -22.39
C SER A 82 22.51 16.93 -21.30
N LEU A 83 22.92 18.19 -21.46
CA LEU A 83 22.49 19.29 -20.58
C LEU A 83 20.97 19.45 -20.58
N PHE A 84 20.32 19.26 -21.73
CA PHE A 84 18.87 19.36 -21.85
C PHE A 84 18.13 18.35 -20.95
N MET A 85 18.58 17.10 -20.92
CA MET A 85 18.00 16.06 -20.07
C MET A 85 18.17 16.35 -18.57
N LYS A 86 19.29 16.95 -18.19
CA LYS A 86 19.52 17.38 -16.79
C LYS A 86 18.61 18.54 -16.40
N PHE A 87 18.40 19.50 -17.30
CA PHE A 87 17.46 20.60 -17.09
C PHE A 87 16.02 20.10 -17.00
N SER A 88 15.59 19.17 -17.85
CA SER A 88 14.23 18.61 -17.78
C SER A 88 14.00 17.83 -16.47
N LEU A 89 15.00 17.09 -15.99
CA LEU A 89 14.94 16.40 -14.70
C LEU A 89 14.85 17.39 -13.52
N LEU A 90 15.61 18.48 -13.55
CA LEU A 90 15.54 19.53 -12.53
C LEU A 90 14.16 20.19 -12.50
N ILE A 91 13.58 20.50 -13.67
CA ILE A 91 12.24 21.06 -13.77
C ILE A 91 11.22 20.07 -13.21
N PHE A 92 11.30 18.79 -13.58
CA PHE A 92 10.39 17.75 -13.09
C PHE A 92 10.44 17.62 -11.56
N LEU A 93 11.65 17.56 -10.98
CA LEU A 93 11.84 17.53 -9.53
C LEU A 93 11.29 18.80 -8.83
N SER A 94 11.44 19.97 -9.46
CA SER A 94 10.89 21.20 -8.89
C SER A 94 9.36 21.19 -8.83
N VAL A 95 8.71 20.62 -9.85
CA VAL A 95 7.24 20.50 -9.90
C VAL A 95 6.76 19.55 -8.79
N LEU A 96 7.43 18.41 -8.60
CA LEU A 96 7.13 17.48 -7.50
C LEU A 96 7.24 18.13 -6.13
N LEU A 97 8.33 18.88 -5.90
CA LEU A 97 8.54 19.58 -4.62
C LEU A 97 7.45 20.62 -4.37
N ILE A 98 7.09 21.42 -5.39
CA ILE A 98 6.05 22.44 -5.27
C ILE A 98 4.68 21.80 -5.01
N GLY A 99 4.35 20.71 -5.71
CA GLY A 99 3.12 19.94 -5.48
C GLY A 99 3.03 19.43 -4.04
N LEU A 100 4.10 18.85 -3.53
CA LEU A 100 4.17 18.35 -2.15
C LEU A 100 4.04 19.49 -1.13
N PHE A 101 4.67 20.64 -1.35
CA PHE A 101 4.49 21.80 -0.47
C PHE A 101 3.05 22.33 -0.48
N HIS A 102 2.39 22.31 -1.63
CA HIS A 102 0.99 22.70 -1.75
C HIS A 102 0.08 21.74 -0.95
N GLU A 103 0.24 20.43 -1.12
CA GLU A 103 -0.53 19.42 -0.38
C GLU A 103 -0.29 19.48 1.13
N TRP A 104 0.93 19.81 1.55
CA TRP A 104 1.23 20.01 2.96
C TRP A 104 0.52 21.25 3.52
N ASN A 105 0.53 22.38 2.81
CA ASN A 105 -0.18 23.59 3.24
C ASN A 105 -1.70 23.39 3.34
N GLU A 106 -2.28 22.52 2.51
CA GLU A 106 -3.71 22.16 2.57
C GLU A 106 -4.03 21.18 3.73
N GLY A 107 -3.03 20.72 4.48
CA GLY A 107 -3.21 19.80 5.61
C GLY A 107 -3.66 18.41 5.18
N ALA A 108 -3.48 18.03 3.92
CA ALA A 108 -3.85 16.71 3.40
C ALA A 108 -3.04 15.58 4.06
N ILE A 109 -1.85 15.90 4.56
CA ILE A 109 -0.89 14.98 5.21
C ILE A 109 -1.08 14.96 6.73
N ASP A 110 -1.75 15.97 7.30
CA ASP A 110 -1.89 16.09 8.74
C ASP A 110 -2.85 15.03 9.28
N TRP A 111 -2.28 14.14 10.10
CA TRP A 111 -3.07 13.23 10.90
C TRP A 111 -3.77 13.99 12.02
N VAL A 112 -5.00 13.59 12.32
CA VAL A 112 -5.74 14.05 13.50
C VAL A 112 -4.87 13.75 14.72
N SER A 113 -4.30 14.80 15.34
CA SER A 113 -4.03 14.74 16.78
C SER A 113 -5.39 14.81 17.46
N MET A 114 -5.65 13.81 18.30
CA MET A 114 -6.89 13.69 19.08
C MET A 114 -7.22 14.97 19.84
#